data_AF-A0A7Y2UBH3-F1
#
_entry.id   AF-A0A7Y2UBH3-F1
#
_cell.length_a   1.000
_cell.length_b   1.000
_cell.length_c   1.000
_cell.angle_alpha   90.00
_cell.angle_beta   90.00
_cell.angle_gamma   90.00
#
_symmetry.space_group_name_H-M   'P 1'
#
loop_
_entity.id
_entity.type
_entity.pdbx_description
1 polymer ?
#
loop_
_entity_poly.entity_id
_entity_poly.type
_entity_poly.pdbx_seq_one_letter_code
_entity_poly.pdbx_strand_id
1 'polypeptide(L)'
;MNKLFLFAALAWLASPIPAMALPESNQIEFSNCMLALPGTHMTAPARCGTLEVAENPAEPAGRRIELNIAVAPATGKTTEPDPVFFFAGGPGQAASETWVMMRPVLRKIRKSRDIVMIDQRGTGKSNKLACESDIEEDLNKEIDLDLIRSETEKCLANLDGDPRFYTTTIAMADYDLVRQAMGYEKINIMGVSYGTRSAQVFLRMFPETVRSVTLDSVVPMQLALGQEHALALDRSVQTVFDDCAKDETCSALYPNRVEELNSLFAELRENPRQITIINPVSGEPQEMRLTADTLGVAIRFLSYASETQALIP
;
A
#
# COMPACT_ATOMS: atom_id res chain seq x y z
N MET A 1 25.60 -7.66 -77.20
CA MET A 1 24.18 -7.34 -76.92
C MET A 1 23.81 -7.94 -75.57
N ASN A 2 23.59 -7.04 -74.60
CA ASN A 2 23.08 -7.15 -73.22
C ASN A 2 23.13 -8.50 -72.47
N LYS A 3 24.06 -8.60 -71.51
CA LYS A 3 23.92 -9.42 -70.31
C LYS A 3 23.33 -8.55 -69.19
N LEU A 4 22.09 -8.82 -68.81
CA LEU A 4 21.41 -8.17 -67.70
C LEU A 4 21.87 -8.82 -66.39
N PHE A 5 22.58 -8.09 -65.53
CA PHE A 5 22.87 -8.51 -64.16
C PHE A 5 21.69 -8.08 -63.27
N LEU A 6 20.95 -9.04 -62.71
CA LEU A 6 20.02 -8.79 -61.60
C LEU A 6 20.84 -8.68 -60.30
N PHE A 7 20.90 -7.49 -59.72
CA PHE A 7 21.31 -7.31 -58.33
C PHE A 7 20.14 -7.71 -57.43
N ALA A 8 20.27 -8.83 -56.72
CA ALA A 8 19.39 -9.16 -55.60
C ALA A 8 19.84 -8.35 -54.38
N ALA A 9 19.10 -7.28 -54.07
CA ALA A 9 19.26 -6.56 -52.82
C ALA A 9 18.70 -7.42 -51.68
N LEU A 10 19.58 -8.00 -50.85
CA LEU A 10 19.19 -8.56 -49.56
C LEU A 10 18.77 -7.39 -48.65
N ALA A 11 17.47 -7.15 -48.56
CA ALA A 11 16.91 -6.36 -47.47
C ALA A 11 17.07 -7.17 -46.17
N TRP A 12 18.05 -6.79 -45.34
CA TRP A 12 18.05 -7.17 -43.94
C TRP A 12 16.81 -6.53 -43.30
N LEU A 13 15.75 -7.31 -43.17
CA LEU A 13 14.65 -7.00 -42.25
C LEU A 13 15.25 -7.01 -40.84
N ALA A 14 15.56 -5.81 -40.33
CA ALA A 14 15.78 -5.64 -38.90
C ALA A 14 14.47 -6.04 -38.21
N SER A 15 14.47 -7.21 -37.55
CA SER A 15 13.38 -7.61 -36.68
C SER A 15 13.19 -6.51 -35.63
N PRO A 16 11.97 -6.01 -35.40
CA PRO A 16 11.72 -5.14 -34.26
C PRO A 16 12.04 -5.94 -33.01
N ILE A 17 12.99 -5.47 -32.20
CA ILE A 17 13.20 -6.00 -30.85
C ILE A 17 11.85 -5.83 -30.14
N PRO A 18 11.18 -6.92 -29.71
CA PRO A 18 9.94 -6.78 -28.96
C PRO A 18 10.27 -6.08 -27.65
N ALA A 19 9.38 -5.17 -27.22
CA ALA A 19 9.37 -4.62 -25.88
C ALA A 19 9.58 -5.77 -24.90
N MET A 20 10.70 -5.80 -24.16
CA MET A 20 11.09 -6.98 -23.42
C MET A 20 9.95 -7.34 -22.44
N ALA A 21 9.40 -8.53 -22.70
CA ALA A 21 8.51 -9.23 -21.82
C ALA A 21 9.28 -9.67 -20.57
N LEU A 22 8.56 -10.26 -19.59
CA LEU A 22 9.15 -10.88 -18.40
C LEU A 22 10.40 -11.72 -18.75
N PRO A 23 11.35 -11.91 -17.82
CA PRO A 23 12.55 -12.72 -18.09
C PRO A 23 12.21 -14.06 -18.72
N GLU A 24 13.05 -14.55 -19.64
CA GLU A 24 12.81 -15.84 -20.34
C GLU A 24 12.70 -17.01 -19.36
N SER A 25 13.37 -16.92 -18.20
CA SER A 25 13.32 -17.92 -17.13
C SER A 25 12.11 -17.77 -16.20
N ASN A 26 11.16 -16.89 -16.50
CA ASN A 26 9.93 -16.71 -15.72
C ASN A 26 9.08 -17.99 -15.75
N GLN A 27 8.68 -18.45 -14.56
CA GLN A 27 7.90 -19.66 -14.34
C GLN A 27 6.44 -19.36 -13.97
N ILE A 28 6.07 -18.09 -13.83
CA ILE A 28 4.72 -17.68 -13.44
C ILE A 28 3.90 -17.38 -14.69
N GLU A 29 2.77 -18.06 -14.84
CA GLU A 29 1.83 -17.76 -15.91
C GLU A 29 1.06 -16.48 -15.59
N PHE A 30 1.07 -15.54 -16.53
CA PHE A 30 0.42 -14.24 -16.37
C PHE A 30 -0.70 -14.06 -17.40
N SER A 31 -1.85 -13.59 -16.92
CA SER A 31 -2.99 -13.21 -17.75
C SER A 31 -3.35 -11.74 -17.53
N ASN A 32 -3.97 -11.11 -18.53
CA ASN A 32 -4.44 -9.73 -18.36
C ASN A 32 -5.53 -9.66 -17.30
N CYS A 33 -5.44 -8.68 -16.41
CA CYS A 33 -6.38 -8.47 -15.31
C CYS A 33 -6.62 -6.98 -15.07
N MET A 34 -7.67 -6.68 -14.30
CA MET A 34 -7.94 -5.35 -13.77
C MET A 34 -7.80 -5.38 -12.25
N LEU A 35 -6.92 -4.52 -11.72
CA LEU A 35 -6.82 -4.25 -10.30
C LEU A 35 -7.87 -3.20 -9.93
N ALA A 36 -8.38 -3.29 -8.70
CA ALA A 36 -9.39 -2.37 -8.18
C ALA A 36 -8.96 -1.86 -6.81
N LEU A 37 -9.31 -0.61 -6.50
CA LEU A 37 -9.19 -0.06 -5.15
C LEU A 37 -10.54 -0.29 -4.43
N PRO A 38 -10.58 -1.11 -3.37
CA PRO A 38 -11.82 -1.39 -2.63
C PRO A 38 -12.57 -0.11 -2.22
N GLY A 39 -13.89 -0.14 -2.30
CA GLY A 39 -14.75 1.01 -1.96
C GLY A 39 -14.81 2.12 -3.01
N THR A 40 -14.19 1.94 -4.19
CA THR A 40 -14.19 2.94 -5.27
C THR A 40 -14.44 2.30 -6.64
N HIS A 41 -14.72 3.13 -7.66
CA HIS A 41 -14.76 2.70 -9.06
C HIS A 41 -13.39 2.76 -9.76
N MET A 42 -12.32 3.05 -9.03
CA MET A 42 -10.99 3.20 -9.61
C MET A 42 -10.38 1.84 -9.94
N THR A 43 -9.84 1.72 -11.16
CA THR A 43 -9.20 0.50 -11.64
C THR A 43 -7.88 0.76 -12.37
N ALA A 44 -7.05 -0.28 -12.47
CA ALA A 44 -5.80 -0.25 -13.21
C ALA A 44 -5.56 -1.57 -13.98
N PRO A 45 -5.20 -1.53 -15.28
CA PRO A 45 -4.82 -2.73 -15.99
C PRO A 45 -3.47 -3.25 -15.50
N ALA A 46 -3.36 -4.57 -15.40
CA ALA A 46 -2.14 -5.29 -15.03
C ALA A 46 -2.10 -6.66 -15.69
N ARG A 47 -1.02 -7.39 -15.45
CA ARG A 47 -0.89 -8.83 -15.68
C ARG A 47 -0.87 -9.53 -14.33
N CYS A 48 -1.78 -10.47 -14.08
CA CYS A 48 -1.88 -11.18 -12.82
C CYS A 48 -1.51 -12.65 -12.99
N GLY A 49 -0.86 -13.20 -11.97
CA GLY A 49 -0.49 -14.61 -11.85
C GLY A 49 -0.39 -15.00 -10.39
N THR A 50 -0.18 -16.28 -10.13
CA THR A 50 -0.05 -16.81 -8.77
C THR A 50 1.23 -17.62 -8.59
N LEU A 51 1.72 -17.69 -7.36
CA LEU A 51 2.79 -18.61 -6.97
C LEU A 51 2.36 -19.35 -5.70
N GLU A 52 2.32 -20.67 -5.76
CA GLU A 52 2.09 -21.50 -4.58
C GLU A 52 3.35 -21.55 -3.69
N VAL A 53 3.18 -21.32 -2.39
CA VAL A 53 4.22 -21.47 -1.37
C VAL A 53 3.71 -22.27 -0.18
N ALA A 54 4.62 -22.77 0.66
CA ALA A 54 4.22 -23.40 1.92
C ALA A 54 3.77 -22.32 2.91
N GLU A 55 2.65 -22.57 3.60
CA GLU A 55 2.22 -21.71 4.70
C GLU A 55 3.28 -21.74 5.81
N ASN A 56 3.65 -22.93 6.28
CA ASN A 56 4.77 -23.13 7.19
C ASN A 56 6.05 -23.46 6.40
N PRO A 57 7.07 -22.57 6.37
CA PRO A 57 8.32 -22.84 5.65
C PRO A 57 9.11 -24.05 6.19
N ALA A 58 8.90 -24.43 7.46
CA ALA A 58 9.52 -25.61 8.06
C ALA A 58 8.86 -26.93 7.61
N GLU A 59 7.68 -26.87 6.99
CA GLU A 59 6.94 -28.02 6.47
C GLU A 59 6.58 -27.81 4.98
N PRO A 60 7.55 -27.93 4.05
CA PRO A 60 7.33 -27.58 2.64
C PRO A 60 6.23 -28.39 1.92
N ALA A 61 5.95 -29.60 2.42
CA ALA A 61 4.89 -30.49 1.94
C ALA A 61 3.56 -30.35 2.70
N GLY A 62 3.49 -29.41 3.66
CA GLY A 62 2.29 -29.12 4.43
C GLY A 62 1.29 -28.25 3.66
N ARG A 63 0.47 -27.50 4.39
CA ARG A 63 -0.52 -26.58 3.79
C ARG A 63 0.16 -25.59 2.85
N ARG A 64 -0.41 -25.43 1.66
CA ARG A 64 0.02 -24.51 0.62
C ARG A 64 -0.91 -23.31 0.59
N ILE A 65 -0.36 -22.15 0.26
CA ILE A 65 -1.11 -20.91 0.00
C ILE A 65 -0.66 -20.33 -1.34
N GLU A 66 -1.59 -19.69 -2.04
CA GLU A 66 -1.28 -18.94 -3.25
C GLU A 66 -0.92 -17.50 -2.91
N LEU A 67 0.15 -17.02 -3.51
CA LEU A 67 0.51 -15.60 -3.52
C LEU A 67 0.00 -14.98 -4.82
N ASN A 68 -0.81 -13.93 -4.70
CA ASN A 68 -1.24 -13.13 -5.84
C ASN A 68 -0.16 -12.13 -6.22
N ILE A 69 0.22 -12.17 -7.49
CA ILE A 69 1.25 -11.32 -8.07
C ILE A 69 0.64 -10.58 -9.24
N ALA A 70 0.83 -9.27 -9.26
CA ALA A 70 0.45 -8.42 -10.37
C ALA A 70 1.68 -7.70 -10.92
N VAL A 71 1.68 -7.46 -12.22
CA VAL A 71 2.72 -6.70 -12.92
C VAL A 71 2.05 -5.59 -13.71
N ALA A 72 2.46 -4.35 -13.47
CA ALA A 72 2.14 -3.23 -14.34
C ALA A 72 3.32 -3.02 -15.29
N PRO A 73 3.19 -3.38 -16.59
CA PRO A 73 4.31 -3.34 -17.51
C PRO A 73 4.83 -1.92 -17.73
N ALA A 74 6.12 -1.81 -18.03
CA ALA A 74 6.74 -0.59 -18.48
C ALA A 74 5.98 -0.01 -19.70
N THR A 75 5.84 1.31 -19.75
CA THR A 75 5.07 1.98 -20.82
C THR A 75 5.94 2.54 -21.94
N GLY A 76 7.27 2.52 -21.78
CA GLY A 76 8.21 3.05 -22.77
C GLY A 76 8.58 2.04 -23.86
N LYS A 77 9.49 2.45 -24.73
CA LYS A 77 9.99 1.60 -25.84
C LYS A 77 11.06 0.61 -25.39
N THR A 78 11.73 0.90 -24.27
CA THR A 78 12.80 0.09 -23.70
C THR A 78 12.46 -0.20 -22.26
N THR A 79 12.48 -1.49 -21.91
CA THR A 79 12.30 -1.98 -20.54
C THR A 79 13.66 -2.36 -19.99
N GLU A 80 14.01 -1.82 -18.84
CA GLU A 80 15.20 -2.22 -18.10
C GLU A 80 15.01 -3.60 -17.47
N PRO A 81 16.07 -4.41 -17.32
CA PRO A 81 15.97 -5.80 -16.90
C PRO A 81 15.58 -5.98 -15.42
N ASP A 82 15.83 -4.98 -14.58
CA ASP A 82 15.51 -5.01 -13.15
C ASP A 82 14.18 -4.27 -12.84
N PRO A 83 13.16 -4.95 -12.29
CA PRO A 83 11.85 -4.35 -12.03
C PRO A 83 11.90 -3.49 -10.76
N VAL A 84 10.79 -2.80 -10.49
CA VAL A 84 10.53 -2.24 -9.16
C VAL A 84 9.49 -3.09 -8.45
N PHE A 85 9.88 -3.70 -7.34
CA PHE A 85 8.93 -4.33 -6.44
C PHE A 85 8.35 -3.27 -5.52
N PHE A 86 7.02 -3.16 -5.53
CA PHE A 86 6.28 -2.21 -4.70
C PHE A 86 5.82 -2.88 -3.42
N PHE A 87 6.34 -2.41 -2.28
CA PHE A 87 6.04 -2.92 -0.96
C PHE A 87 5.03 -1.96 -0.31
N ALA A 88 3.77 -2.37 -0.27
CA ALA A 88 2.69 -1.59 0.32
C ALA A 88 2.76 -1.51 1.85
N GLY A 89 2.02 -0.54 2.39
CA GLY A 89 1.99 -0.20 3.82
C GLY A 89 0.91 -0.96 4.60
N GLY A 90 0.37 -0.28 5.62
CA GLY A 90 -0.57 -0.85 6.58
C GLY A 90 0.09 -1.09 7.95
N PRO A 91 0.40 -2.34 8.37
CA PRO A 91 0.30 -3.61 7.64
C PRO A 91 -1.13 -3.98 7.24
N GLY A 92 -1.28 -4.93 6.30
CA GLY A 92 -2.57 -5.46 5.87
C GLY A 92 -3.06 -4.96 4.50
N GLN A 93 -2.43 -3.92 3.95
CA GLN A 93 -2.75 -3.46 2.60
C GLN A 93 -2.23 -4.44 1.55
N ALA A 94 -3.07 -4.73 0.55
CA ALA A 94 -2.64 -5.46 -0.63
C ALA A 94 -1.85 -4.52 -1.57
N ALA A 95 -0.70 -4.96 -2.07
CA ALA A 95 0.09 -4.16 -3.00
C ALA A 95 -0.64 -3.94 -4.33
N SER A 96 -1.40 -4.94 -4.78
CA SER A 96 -2.18 -4.88 -6.02
C SER A 96 -3.34 -3.86 -5.95
N GLU A 97 -4.01 -3.74 -4.80
CA GLU A 97 -5.07 -2.76 -4.57
C GLU A 97 -4.49 -1.34 -4.42
N THR A 98 -3.43 -1.20 -3.62
CA THR A 98 -2.76 0.08 -3.34
C THR A 98 -2.16 0.71 -4.60
N TRP A 99 -1.71 -0.11 -5.56
CA TRP A 99 -1.16 0.36 -6.83
C TRP A 99 -2.09 1.28 -7.60
N VAL A 100 -3.41 1.06 -7.55
CA VAL A 100 -4.40 1.87 -8.28
C VAL A 100 -4.24 3.35 -7.93
N MET A 101 -4.00 3.65 -6.66
CA MET A 101 -3.72 5.00 -6.15
C MET A 101 -2.26 5.43 -6.39
N MET A 102 -1.29 4.53 -6.29
CA MET A 102 0.14 4.87 -6.37
C MET A 102 0.69 5.01 -7.80
N ARG A 103 -0.04 4.54 -8.82
CA ARG A 103 0.37 4.59 -10.23
C ARG A 103 0.81 5.99 -10.72
N PRO A 104 0.14 7.11 -10.38
CA PRO A 104 0.57 8.45 -10.79
C PRO A 104 1.95 8.83 -10.24
N VAL A 105 2.25 8.44 -8.99
CA VAL A 105 3.52 8.72 -8.31
C VAL A 105 4.67 8.00 -9.04
N LEU A 106 4.47 6.73 -9.38
CA LEU A 106 5.48 5.90 -10.04
C LEU A 106 5.48 6.01 -11.57
N ARG A 107 4.69 6.91 -12.16
CA ARG A 107 4.54 7.06 -13.62
C ARG A 107 5.86 7.29 -14.35
N LYS A 108 6.79 8.06 -13.77
CA LYS A 108 8.09 8.32 -14.40
C LYS A 108 8.98 7.07 -14.40
N ILE A 109 8.98 6.32 -13.30
CA ILE A 109 9.73 5.06 -13.16
C ILE A 109 9.16 3.99 -14.10
N ARG A 110 7.82 3.89 -14.17
CA ARG A 110 7.12 2.95 -15.07
C ARG A 110 7.36 3.22 -16.56
N LYS A 111 7.99 4.35 -16.95
CA LYS A 111 8.41 4.52 -18.34
C LYS A 111 9.44 3.49 -18.78
N SER A 112 10.27 2.99 -17.87
CA SER A 112 11.36 2.07 -18.22
C SER A 112 11.40 0.81 -17.37
N ARG A 113 10.58 0.68 -16.32
CA ARG A 113 10.58 -0.49 -15.44
C ARG A 113 9.19 -1.04 -15.24
N ASP A 114 9.09 -2.37 -15.23
CA ASP A 114 7.91 -3.05 -14.72
C ASP A 114 7.74 -2.77 -13.23
N ILE A 115 6.50 -2.59 -12.79
CA ILE A 115 6.16 -2.52 -11.37
C ILE A 115 5.54 -3.85 -10.98
N VAL A 116 6.19 -4.57 -10.06
CA VAL A 116 5.73 -5.86 -9.55
C VAL A 116 5.09 -5.61 -8.18
N MET A 117 3.86 -6.09 -8.01
CA MET A 117 3.10 -6.01 -6.78
C MET A 117 2.84 -7.43 -6.31
N ILE A 118 3.23 -7.72 -5.08
CA ILE A 118 2.98 -9.00 -4.45
C ILE A 118 2.06 -8.72 -3.29
N ASP A 119 0.85 -9.27 -3.31
CA ASP A 119 0.03 -9.23 -2.12
C ASP A 119 0.72 -10.09 -1.07
N GLN A 120 1.08 -9.50 0.07
CA GLN A 120 1.72 -10.22 1.15
C GLN A 120 0.79 -11.33 1.63
N ARG A 121 1.32 -12.50 2.02
CA ARG A 121 0.53 -13.53 2.72
C ARG A 121 -0.35 -12.89 3.80
N GLY A 122 -1.64 -13.23 3.83
CA GLY A 122 -2.62 -12.65 4.73
C GLY A 122 -3.31 -11.38 4.21
N THR A 123 -2.97 -10.89 3.02
CA THR A 123 -3.50 -9.65 2.45
C THR A 123 -4.04 -9.85 1.03
N GLY A 124 -4.93 -8.97 0.58
CA GLY A 124 -5.43 -8.96 -0.79
C GLY A 124 -5.98 -10.31 -1.23
N LYS A 125 -5.37 -10.87 -2.28
CA LYS A 125 -5.71 -12.21 -2.80
C LYS A 125 -4.73 -13.31 -2.37
N SER A 126 -3.78 -13.01 -1.46
CA SER A 126 -2.77 -13.96 -0.98
C SER A 126 -3.17 -14.58 0.36
N ASN A 127 -4.09 -15.55 0.34
CA ASN A 127 -4.67 -16.18 1.54
C ASN A 127 -5.02 -15.16 2.63
N LYS A 128 -5.95 -14.24 2.30
CA LYS A 128 -6.32 -13.12 3.17
C LYS A 128 -6.80 -13.62 4.52
N LEU A 129 -6.18 -13.13 5.59
CA LEU A 129 -6.68 -13.36 6.94
C LEU A 129 -7.76 -12.31 7.22
N ALA A 130 -9.01 -12.75 7.27
CA ALA A 130 -10.15 -11.90 7.54
C ALA A 130 -10.84 -12.34 8.83
N CYS A 131 -11.04 -11.40 9.74
CA CYS A 131 -11.94 -11.56 10.88
C CYS A 131 -13.29 -10.99 10.47
N GLU A 132 -14.33 -11.82 10.40
CA GLU A 132 -15.69 -11.28 10.39
C GLU A 132 -16.01 -10.77 11.79
N SER A 133 -16.48 -9.53 11.89
CA SER A 133 -16.98 -8.97 13.14
C SER A 133 -18.34 -8.34 12.86
N ASP A 134 -19.33 -8.72 13.68
CA ASP A 134 -20.66 -8.12 13.67
C ASP A 134 -20.69 -6.79 14.43
N ILE A 135 -19.52 -6.31 14.89
CA ILE A 135 -19.39 -5.00 15.50
C ILE A 135 -19.51 -3.97 14.39
N GLU A 136 -20.57 -3.15 14.46
CA GLU A 136 -20.64 -1.93 13.69
C GLU A 136 -19.37 -1.10 13.95
N GLU A 137 -18.66 -0.75 12.88
CA GLU A 137 -17.53 0.16 12.91
C GLU A 137 -18.02 1.55 13.34
N ASP A 138 -18.10 1.76 14.65
CA ASP A 138 -18.41 3.05 15.25
C ASP A 138 -17.13 3.68 15.78
N LEU A 139 -16.70 4.77 15.14
CA LEU A 139 -15.56 5.59 15.55
C LEU A 139 -15.72 6.18 16.96
N ASN A 140 -16.91 6.07 17.56
CA ASN A 140 -17.26 6.62 18.87
C ASN A 140 -17.33 5.57 19.99
N LYS A 141 -17.05 4.29 19.69
CA LYS A 141 -17.19 3.22 20.68
C LYS A 141 -16.04 3.27 21.69
N GLU A 142 -16.39 3.32 22.98
CA GLU A 142 -15.39 3.23 24.05
C GLU A 142 -14.58 1.93 23.94
N ILE A 143 -13.30 2.00 24.32
CA ILE A 143 -12.41 0.84 24.31
C ILE A 143 -12.86 -0.15 25.38
N ASP A 144 -13.51 -1.22 24.94
CA ASP A 144 -13.85 -2.37 25.77
C ASP A 144 -12.82 -3.49 25.56
N LEU A 145 -11.94 -3.67 26.54
CA LEU A 145 -10.86 -4.66 26.47
C LEU A 145 -11.37 -6.10 26.51
N ASP A 146 -12.51 -6.36 27.17
CA ASP A 146 -13.10 -7.69 27.23
C ASP A 146 -13.77 -8.03 25.89
N LEU A 147 -14.44 -7.06 25.28
CA LEU A 147 -14.94 -7.19 23.92
C LEU A 147 -13.79 -7.46 22.94
N ILE A 148 -12.72 -6.64 22.96
CA ILE A 148 -11.55 -6.82 22.10
C ILE A 148 -10.96 -8.23 22.26
N ARG A 149 -10.81 -8.71 23.49
CA ARG A 149 -10.33 -10.09 23.75
C ARG A 149 -11.26 -11.10 23.10
N SER A 150 -12.57 -11.02 23.38
CA SER A 150 -13.55 -11.99 22.89
C SER A 150 -13.61 -12.03 21.36
N GLU A 151 -13.52 -10.88 20.69
CA GLU A 151 -13.51 -10.80 19.22
C GLU A 151 -12.19 -11.30 18.64
N THR A 152 -11.07 -11.05 19.31
CA THR A 152 -9.76 -11.60 18.92
C THR A 152 -9.76 -13.12 19.00
N GLU A 153 -10.32 -13.70 20.07
CA GLU A 153 -10.45 -15.15 20.24
C GLU A 153 -11.38 -15.77 19.19
N LYS A 154 -12.54 -15.13 18.93
CA LYS A 154 -13.45 -15.54 17.84
C LYS A 154 -12.77 -15.48 16.48
N CYS A 155 -12.04 -14.40 16.20
CA CYS A 155 -11.29 -14.30 14.95
C CYS A 155 -10.28 -15.45 14.85
N LEU A 156 -9.44 -15.64 15.86
CA LEU A 156 -8.42 -16.70 15.87
C LEU A 156 -9.03 -18.10 15.63
N ALA A 157 -10.19 -18.38 16.21
CA ALA A 157 -10.88 -19.66 16.04
C ALA A 157 -11.41 -19.89 14.61
N ASN A 158 -11.66 -18.82 13.86
CA ASN A 158 -12.26 -18.85 12.52
C ASN A 158 -11.29 -18.46 11.40
N LEU A 159 -10.02 -18.16 11.71
CA LEU A 159 -9.02 -17.81 10.69
C LEU A 159 -8.76 -18.99 9.77
N ASP A 160 -8.85 -18.74 8.46
CA ASP A 160 -8.39 -19.68 7.45
C ASP A 160 -6.88 -19.56 7.20
N GLY A 161 -6.12 -19.95 8.22
CA GLY A 161 -4.66 -19.91 8.21
C GLY A 161 -4.09 -19.90 9.63
N ASP A 162 -2.84 -20.32 9.78
CA ASP A 162 -2.16 -20.25 11.07
C ASP A 162 -1.39 -18.93 11.19
N PRO A 163 -1.86 -17.95 12.00
CA PRO A 163 -1.29 -16.61 12.07
C PRO A 163 0.17 -16.59 12.50
N ARG A 164 0.70 -17.67 13.10
CA ARG A 164 2.13 -17.82 13.42
C ARG A 164 3.02 -17.73 12.17
N PHE A 165 2.48 -18.03 10.99
CA PHE A 165 3.23 -17.99 9.74
C PHE A 165 2.98 -16.74 8.88
N TYR A 166 2.26 -15.74 9.39
CA TYR A 166 1.95 -14.49 8.70
C TYR A 166 2.82 -13.34 9.22
N THR A 167 4.12 -13.60 9.34
CA THR A 167 5.11 -12.65 9.84
C THR A 167 5.85 -11.95 8.70
N THR A 168 6.41 -10.75 8.97
CA THR A 168 7.20 -10.00 7.99
C THR A 168 8.36 -10.80 7.42
N THR A 169 9.07 -11.56 8.27
CA THR A 169 10.24 -12.35 7.84
C THR A 169 9.85 -13.40 6.81
N ILE A 170 8.74 -14.11 7.05
CA ILE A 170 8.29 -15.15 6.12
C ILE A 170 7.74 -14.50 4.84
N ALA A 171 6.96 -13.42 4.97
CA ALA A 171 6.52 -12.63 3.83
C ALA A 171 7.69 -12.16 2.94
N MET A 172 8.82 -11.76 3.52
CA MET A 172 9.98 -11.32 2.72
C MET A 172 10.71 -12.49 2.06
N ALA A 173 10.69 -13.69 2.66
CA ALA A 173 11.14 -14.89 1.99
C ALA A 173 10.27 -15.23 0.78
N ASP A 174 8.94 -15.07 0.89
CA ASP A 174 8.02 -15.24 -0.24
C ASP A 174 8.32 -14.26 -1.38
N TYR A 175 8.61 -13.00 -1.06
CA TYR A 175 8.99 -12.00 -2.07
C TYR A 175 10.25 -12.42 -2.83
N ASP A 176 11.22 -13.06 -2.17
CA ASP A 176 12.40 -13.58 -2.83
C ASP A 176 12.09 -14.83 -3.68
N LEU A 177 11.18 -15.71 -3.22
CA LEU A 177 10.68 -16.82 -4.04
C LEU A 177 10.00 -16.31 -5.31
N VAL A 178 9.17 -15.25 -5.23
CA VAL A 178 8.58 -14.62 -6.40
C VAL A 178 9.65 -14.03 -7.32
N ARG A 179 10.65 -13.33 -6.77
CA ARG A 179 11.78 -12.81 -7.55
C ARG A 179 12.48 -13.93 -8.34
N GLN A 180 12.78 -15.05 -7.67
CA GLN A 180 13.42 -16.21 -8.29
C GLN A 180 12.54 -16.85 -9.37
N ALA A 181 11.26 -17.08 -9.06
CA ALA A 181 10.29 -17.67 -9.99
C ALA A 181 10.08 -16.78 -11.23
N MET A 182 10.13 -15.46 -11.09
CA MET A 182 10.07 -14.52 -12.21
C MET A 182 11.38 -14.39 -12.97
N GLY A 183 12.49 -14.96 -12.48
CA GLY A 183 13.78 -14.94 -13.16
C GLY A 183 14.62 -13.67 -12.97
N TYR A 184 14.31 -12.83 -11.99
CA TYR A 184 15.04 -11.59 -11.76
C TYR A 184 16.27 -11.82 -10.88
N GLU A 185 17.47 -11.46 -11.36
CA GLU A 185 18.68 -11.52 -10.54
C GLU A 185 18.67 -10.44 -9.44
N LYS A 186 18.36 -9.20 -9.83
CA LYS A 186 18.26 -8.05 -8.93
C LYS A 186 16.96 -7.30 -9.11
N ILE A 187 16.48 -6.70 -8.02
CA ILE A 187 15.28 -5.87 -7.99
C ILE A 187 15.58 -4.48 -7.44
N ASN A 188 14.73 -3.51 -7.77
CA ASN A 188 14.62 -2.26 -7.02
C ASN A 188 13.42 -2.34 -6.08
N ILE A 189 13.52 -1.74 -4.91
CA ILE A 189 12.44 -1.74 -3.92
C ILE A 189 11.91 -0.33 -3.74
N MET A 190 10.58 -0.17 -3.83
CA MET A 190 9.86 1.01 -3.34
C MET A 190 9.00 0.59 -2.15
N GLY A 191 9.41 0.95 -0.94
CA GLY A 191 8.63 0.72 0.28
C GLY A 191 7.92 1.98 0.75
N VAL A 192 6.67 1.84 1.14
CA VAL A 192 5.85 2.94 1.68
C VAL A 192 5.28 2.53 3.03
N SER A 193 5.36 3.42 4.03
CA SER A 193 4.80 3.17 5.37
C SER A 193 5.35 1.85 5.95
N TYR A 194 4.51 0.91 6.43
CA TYR A 194 4.96 -0.41 6.88
C TYR A 194 5.79 -1.19 5.83
N GLY A 195 5.57 -0.93 4.54
CA GLY A 195 6.38 -1.47 3.46
C GLY A 195 7.86 -1.07 3.54
N THR A 196 8.18 0.04 4.21
CA THR A 196 9.58 0.42 4.52
C THR A 196 10.21 -0.51 5.56
N ARG A 197 9.43 -1.00 6.53
CA ARG A 197 9.88 -2.02 7.49
C ARG A 197 10.07 -3.36 6.78
N SER A 198 9.14 -3.75 5.91
CA SER A 198 9.29 -4.92 5.05
C SER A 198 10.54 -4.83 4.17
N ALA A 199 10.81 -3.69 3.54
CA ALA A 199 12.00 -3.46 2.72
C ALA A 199 13.30 -3.58 3.54
N GLN A 200 13.34 -3.05 4.77
CA GLN A 200 14.48 -3.23 5.69
C GLN A 200 14.70 -4.71 6.04
N VAL A 201 13.63 -5.47 6.29
CA VAL A 201 13.72 -6.92 6.55
C VAL A 201 14.23 -7.67 5.32
N PHE A 202 13.71 -7.36 4.13
CA PHE A 202 14.16 -7.96 2.87
C PHE A 202 15.65 -7.70 2.61
N LEU A 203 16.10 -6.44 2.75
CA LEU A 203 17.50 -6.06 2.61
C LEU A 203 18.43 -6.81 3.58
N ARG A 204 17.98 -7.08 4.81
CA ARG A 204 18.75 -7.85 5.78
C ARG A 204 18.88 -9.32 5.39
N MET A 205 17.85 -9.89 4.75
CA MET A 205 17.81 -11.30 4.38
C MET A 205 18.48 -11.58 3.02
N PHE A 206 18.33 -10.67 2.06
CA PHE A 206 18.73 -10.85 0.66
C PHE A 206 19.47 -9.61 0.11
N PRO A 207 20.54 -9.10 0.76
CA PRO A 207 21.18 -7.84 0.36
C PRO A 207 21.72 -7.86 -1.08
N GLU A 208 22.25 -9.00 -1.52
CA GLU A 208 22.87 -9.15 -2.85
C GLU A 208 21.88 -9.07 -4.02
N THR A 209 20.59 -9.25 -3.74
CA THR A 209 19.51 -9.24 -4.75
C THR A 209 18.87 -7.85 -4.91
N VAL A 210 19.30 -6.85 -4.14
CA VAL A 210 18.76 -5.49 -4.21
C VAL A 210 19.73 -4.55 -4.91
N ARG A 211 19.28 -3.95 -6.02
CA ARG A 211 20.05 -2.94 -6.76
C ARG A 211 19.89 -1.55 -6.17
N SER A 212 18.66 -1.18 -5.81
CA SER A 212 18.35 0.09 -5.16
C SER A 212 17.13 -0.03 -4.27
N VAL A 213 17.05 0.82 -3.25
CA VAL A 213 15.91 0.90 -2.35
C VAL A 213 15.50 2.37 -2.14
N THR A 214 14.19 2.62 -2.17
CA THR A 214 13.57 3.87 -1.73
C THR A 214 12.62 3.54 -0.58
N LEU A 215 12.76 4.25 0.53
CA LEU A 215 11.89 4.14 1.69
C LEU A 215 11.16 5.47 1.89
N ASP A 216 9.85 5.46 1.71
CA ASP A 216 8.99 6.63 1.87
C ASP A 216 8.15 6.51 3.16
N SER A 217 8.25 7.52 4.03
CA SER A 217 7.64 7.53 5.37
C SER A 217 8.11 6.34 6.23
N VAL A 218 9.40 6.37 6.57
CA VAL A 218 10.14 5.25 7.17
C VAL A 218 9.58 4.84 8.52
N VAL A 219 9.41 3.53 8.71
CA VAL A 219 9.07 2.87 9.97
C VAL A 219 10.34 2.18 10.50
N PRO A 220 11.09 2.79 11.44
CA PRO A 220 12.36 2.26 11.93
C PRO A 220 12.16 0.95 12.72
N MET A 221 13.02 -0.06 12.57
CA MET A 221 12.85 -1.38 13.20
C MET A 221 12.67 -1.37 14.73
N GLN A 222 13.18 -0.35 15.42
CA GLN A 222 13.14 -0.20 16.88
C GLN A 222 11.77 0.24 17.40
N LEU A 223 10.88 0.71 16.51
CA LEU A 223 9.59 1.28 16.88
C LEU A 223 8.55 0.18 17.13
N ALA A 224 7.96 0.15 18.31
CA ALA A 224 6.71 -0.58 18.53
C ALA A 224 5.59 0.18 17.81
N LEU A 225 4.98 -0.44 16.80
CA LEU A 225 4.02 0.25 15.93
C LEU A 225 2.83 0.78 16.74
N GLY A 226 2.47 2.04 16.49
CA GLY A 226 1.27 2.67 17.03
C GLY A 226 1.47 3.47 18.31
N GLN A 227 2.65 3.44 18.93
CA GLN A 227 2.91 4.17 20.18
C GLN A 227 3.09 5.68 19.97
N GLU A 228 3.56 6.07 18.79
CA GLU A 228 4.00 7.42 18.45
C GLU A 228 2.97 8.24 17.66
N HIS A 229 1.90 7.60 17.17
CA HIS A 229 0.96 8.23 16.24
C HIS A 229 0.29 9.48 16.83
N ALA A 230 -0.20 9.41 18.06
CA ALA A 230 -0.84 10.55 18.72
C ALA A 230 0.13 11.73 18.90
N LEU A 231 1.32 11.46 19.44
CA LEU A 231 2.36 12.48 19.64
C LEU A 231 2.88 13.08 18.33
N ALA A 232 2.94 12.29 17.26
CA ALA A 232 3.31 12.78 15.93
C ALA A 232 2.23 13.68 15.34
N LEU A 233 0.95 13.32 15.53
CA LEU A 233 -0.18 14.13 15.10
C LEU A 233 -0.21 15.46 15.84
N ASP A 234 -0.10 15.47 17.17
CA ASP A 234 -0.09 16.69 17.98
C ASP A 234 1.00 17.66 17.51
N ARG A 235 2.21 17.14 17.23
CA ARG A 235 3.31 17.96 16.68
C ARG A 235 3.01 18.49 15.29
N SER A 236 2.38 17.69 14.42
CA SER A 236 2.01 18.12 13.08
C SER A 236 1.00 19.27 13.12
N VAL A 237 -0.05 19.13 13.95
CA VAL A 237 -1.09 20.15 14.15
C VAL A 237 -0.48 21.41 14.77
N GLN A 238 0.36 21.27 15.80
CA GLN A 238 1.04 22.42 16.40
C GLN A 238 1.91 23.18 15.38
N THR A 239 2.55 22.47 14.45
CA THR A 239 3.36 23.12 13.39
C THR A 239 2.48 23.97 12.47
N VAL A 240 1.28 23.51 12.11
CA VAL A 240 0.31 24.31 11.34
C VAL A 240 -0.08 25.57 12.11
N PHE A 241 -0.40 25.42 13.39
CA PHE A 241 -0.75 26.57 14.23
C PHE A 241 0.40 27.56 14.39
N ASP A 242 1.64 27.09 14.50
CA ASP A 242 2.81 27.96 14.58
C ASP A 242 3.05 28.71 13.27
N ASP A 243 2.77 28.09 12.12
CA ASP A 243 2.87 28.74 10.82
C ASP A 243 1.73 29.74 10.58
N CYS A 244 0.50 29.40 10.97
CA CYS A 244 -0.62 30.35 10.97
C CYS A 244 -0.34 31.57 11.87
N ALA A 245 0.33 31.38 13.00
CA ALA A 245 0.72 32.49 13.90
C ALA A 245 1.63 33.53 13.23
N LYS A 246 2.48 33.07 12.31
CA LYS A 246 3.47 33.89 11.61
C LYS A 246 2.88 34.57 10.38
N ASP A 247 1.78 34.04 9.85
CA ASP A 247 1.05 34.63 8.72
C ASP A 247 0.03 35.66 9.25
N GLU A 248 0.16 36.92 8.83
CA GLU A 248 -0.70 38.01 9.32
C GLU A 248 -2.18 37.78 9.02
N THR A 249 -2.50 37.18 7.85
CA THR A 249 -3.89 36.95 7.45
C THR A 249 -4.48 35.80 8.26
N CYS A 250 -3.74 34.69 8.38
CA CYS A 250 -4.16 33.53 9.14
C CYS A 250 -4.31 33.87 10.63
N SER A 251 -3.30 34.51 11.22
CA SER A 251 -3.35 34.91 12.63
C SER A 251 -4.48 35.90 12.94
N ALA A 252 -4.87 36.76 11.99
CA ALA A 252 -6.02 37.65 12.17
C ALA A 252 -7.36 36.91 12.09
N LEU A 253 -7.46 35.87 11.24
CA LEU A 253 -8.67 35.04 11.11
C LEU A 253 -8.81 34.03 12.26
N TYR A 254 -7.70 33.48 12.76
CA TYR A 254 -7.66 32.42 13.76
C TYR A 254 -6.75 32.77 14.96
N PRO A 255 -7.06 33.85 15.70
CA PRO A 255 -6.20 34.34 16.77
C PRO A 255 -6.07 33.37 17.95
N ASN A 256 -7.11 32.56 18.23
CA ASN A 256 -7.18 31.63 19.37
C ASN A 256 -7.22 30.15 18.92
N ARG A 257 -6.65 29.81 17.76
CA ARG A 257 -6.74 28.49 17.10
C ARG A 257 -6.44 27.28 18.01
N VAL A 258 -5.48 27.42 18.94
CA VAL A 258 -5.11 26.36 19.88
C VAL A 258 -6.20 26.18 20.95
N GLU A 259 -6.64 27.28 21.56
CA GLU A 259 -7.68 27.27 22.59
C GLU A 259 -9.03 26.83 22.03
N GLU A 260 -9.37 27.25 20.81
CA GLU A 260 -10.60 26.87 20.12
C GLU A 260 -10.65 25.37 19.83
N LEU A 261 -9.56 24.79 19.33
CA LEU A 261 -9.49 23.35 19.09
C LEU A 261 -9.62 22.55 20.40
N ASN A 262 -8.89 22.96 21.43
CA ASN A 262 -8.95 22.31 22.75
C ASN A 262 -10.35 22.40 23.37
N SER A 263 -11.01 23.57 23.23
CA SER A 263 -12.37 23.79 23.71
C SER A 263 -13.37 22.92 22.94
N LEU A 264 -13.20 22.78 21.63
CA LEU A 264 -14.04 21.91 20.81
C LEU A 264 -13.90 20.43 21.20
N PHE A 265 -12.66 19.95 21.43
CA PHE A 265 -12.45 18.61 21.94
C PHE A 265 -13.10 18.40 23.32
N ALA A 266 -12.96 19.35 24.24
CA ALA A 266 -13.59 19.28 25.55
C ALA A 266 -15.12 19.24 25.44
N GLU A 267 -15.70 20.12 24.61
CA GLU A 267 -17.14 20.16 24.38
C GLU A 267 -17.66 18.85 23.79
N LEU A 268 -17.00 18.30 22.76
CA LEU A 268 -17.45 17.07 22.10
C LEU A 268 -17.26 15.81 22.97
N ARG A 269 -16.42 15.85 24.01
CA ARG A 269 -16.35 14.79 25.03
C ARG A 269 -17.58 14.79 25.93
N GLU A 270 -18.06 15.97 26.30
CA GLU A 270 -19.23 16.11 27.18
C GLU A 270 -20.55 16.03 26.41
N ASN A 271 -20.58 16.62 25.21
CA ASN A 271 -21.78 16.83 24.39
C ASN A 271 -21.52 16.47 22.92
N PRO A 272 -21.50 15.17 22.56
CA PRO A 272 -21.47 14.73 21.17
C PRO A 272 -22.63 15.33 20.36
N ARG A 273 -22.35 15.72 19.12
CA ARG A 273 -23.33 16.39 18.25
C ARG A 273 -23.82 15.44 17.16
N GLN A 274 -25.08 15.56 16.77
CA GLN A 274 -25.59 14.88 15.58
C GLN A 274 -25.41 15.80 14.36
N ILE A 275 -24.78 15.30 13.30
CA ILE A 275 -24.56 16.04 12.05
C ILE A 275 -24.97 15.20 10.85
N THR A 276 -25.40 15.86 9.78
CA THR A 276 -25.65 15.20 8.49
C THR A 276 -24.44 15.40 7.57
N ILE A 277 -23.87 14.31 7.07
CA ILE A 277 -22.81 14.33 6.06
C ILE A 277 -23.31 13.74 4.73
N ILE A 278 -22.70 14.10 3.62
CA ILE A 278 -22.98 13.44 2.34
C ILE A 278 -22.08 12.21 2.24
N ASN A 279 -22.68 11.04 2.09
CA ASN A 279 -21.93 9.80 1.89
C ASN A 279 -21.18 9.90 0.55
N PRO A 280 -19.84 9.79 0.52
CA PRO A 280 -19.06 10.02 -0.70
C PRO A 280 -19.22 8.92 -1.75
N VAL A 281 -19.79 7.76 -1.38
CA VAL A 281 -20.03 6.63 -2.28
C VAL A 281 -21.45 6.68 -2.85
N SER A 282 -22.47 6.87 -2.02
CA SER A 282 -23.87 6.89 -2.49
C SER A 282 -24.35 8.28 -2.91
N GLY A 283 -23.75 9.35 -2.42
CA GLY A 283 -24.21 10.73 -2.60
C GLY A 283 -25.40 11.12 -1.71
N GLU A 284 -25.90 10.20 -0.88
CA GLU A 284 -27.07 10.44 -0.03
C GLU A 284 -26.66 11.06 1.31
N PRO A 285 -27.52 11.90 1.92
CA PRO A 285 -27.33 12.39 3.28
C PRO A 285 -27.35 11.23 4.29
N GLN A 286 -26.38 11.24 5.20
CA GLN A 286 -26.25 10.26 6.27
C GLN A 286 -26.02 10.97 7.61
N GLU A 287 -26.80 10.59 8.61
CA GLU A 287 -26.62 11.05 9.98
C GLU A 287 -25.36 10.42 10.58
N MET A 288 -24.53 11.24 11.22
CA MET A 288 -23.31 10.86 11.92
C MET A 288 -23.25 11.55 13.26
N ARG A 289 -22.85 10.80 14.30
CA ARG A 289 -22.55 11.35 15.61
C ARG A 289 -21.10 11.86 15.61
N LEU A 290 -20.92 13.16 15.73
CA LEU A 290 -19.63 13.83 15.89
C LEU A 290 -19.23 13.81 17.36
N THR A 291 -18.18 13.07 17.68
CA THR A 291 -17.51 13.08 19.00
C THR A 291 -16.12 13.69 18.92
N ALA A 292 -15.47 13.78 20.08
CA ALA A 292 -14.06 14.12 20.19
C ALA A 292 -13.18 13.14 19.38
N ASP A 293 -13.50 11.85 19.38
CA ASP A 293 -12.73 10.84 18.65
C ASP A 293 -12.95 10.96 17.14
N THR A 294 -14.19 11.22 16.70
CA THR A 294 -14.47 11.53 15.29
C THR A 294 -13.65 12.73 14.82
N LEU A 295 -13.59 13.79 15.62
CA LEU A 295 -12.79 14.98 15.33
C LEU A 295 -11.29 14.65 15.26
N GLY A 296 -10.78 13.85 16.21
CA GLY A 296 -9.38 13.41 16.21
C GLY A 296 -9.01 12.62 14.96
N VAL A 297 -9.88 11.70 14.53
CA VAL A 297 -9.71 10.95 13.28
C VAL A 297 -9.75 11.87 12.06
N ALA A 298 -10.68 12.83 12.02
CA ALA A 298 -10.77 13.80 10.93
C ALA A 298 -9.48 14.63 10.82
N ILE A 299 -9.00 15.20 11.94
CA ILE A 299 -7.76 15.99 11.99
C ILE A 299 -6.55 15.15 11.56
N ARG A 300 -6.49 13.87 11.96
CA ARG A 300 -5.44 12.95 11.52
C ARG A 300 -5.40 12.83 10.00
N PHE A 301 -6.54 12.59 9.35
CA PHE A 301 -6.58 12.45 7.89
C PHE A 301 -6.36 13.78 7.16
N LEU A 302 -6.85 14.89 7.71
CA LEU A 302 -6.55 16.22 7.18
C LEU A 302 -5.05 16.55 7.25
N SER A 303 -4.36 16.11 8.31
CA SER A 303 -2.92 16.33 8.50
C SER A 303 -2.03 15.42 7.64
N TYR A 304 -2.60 14.56 6.80
CA TYR A 304 -1.86 13.50 6.10
C TYR A 304 -1.18 13.98 4.81
N ALA A 305 -1.69 15.04 4.19
CA ALA A 305 -1.14 15.66 2.99
C ALA A 305 -1.20 17.18 3.09
N SER A 306 -0.25 17.88 2.47
CA SER A 306 -0.18 19.35 2.48
C SER A 306 -1.47 20.02 2.01
N GLU A 307 -2.13 19.44 1.02
CA GLU A 307 -3.34 19.94 0.38
C GLU A 307 -4.54 19.89 1.33
N THR A 308 -4.64 18.83 2.14
CA THR A 308 -5.71 18.69 3.14
C THR A 308 -5.34 19.39 4.44
N GLN A 309 -4.05 19.52 4.75
CA GLN A 309 -3.57 20.21 5.94
C GLN A 309 -3.88 21.70 5.87
N ALA A 310 -3.94 22.28 4.67
CA ALA A 310 -4.41 23.65 4.44
C ALA A 310 -5.89 23.89 4.83
N LEU A 311 -6.66 22.84 5.14
CA LEU A 311 -8.01 22.95 5.69
C LEU A 311 -8.04 23.05 7.21
N ILE A 312 -6.88 22.85 7.86
CA ILE A 312 -6.70 23.08 9.29
C ILE A 312 -6.20 24.54 9.44
N PRO A 313 -6.90 25.40 10.19
CA PRO A 313 -6.46 26.76 10.45
C PRO A 313 -5.15 26.80 11.25
#